data_AF-A0A4R5UWX7-F1
#
_entry.id   AF-A0A4R5UWX7-F1
#
_cell.length_a   1.000
_cell.length_b   1.000
_cell.length_c   1.000
_cell.angle_alpha   90.00
_cell.angle_beta   90.00
_cell.angle_gamma   90.00
#
_symmetry.space_group_name_H-M   'P 1'
#
loop_
_entity.id
_entity.type
_entity.pdbx_description
1 polymer ?
#
loop_
_entity_poly.entity_id
_entity_poly.type
_entity_poly.pdbx_seq_one_letter_code
_entity_poly.pdbx_strand_id
1 'polypeptide(L)'
;MGTVRLLTDEEASAEALAVFNEIRAARGTDYVNNFWRALAHDPALLRATWDRLKPVMAPGALDPLVKEMLYVAVSIINNCDYCIHSHTAAARTKGMTPEMYGELLAVVGMASQTNALANGMKVPVDDVFKA
;
A
#
# COMPACT_ATOMS: atom_id res chain seq x y z
N MET A 1 14.92 6.68 -10.45
CA MET A 1 15.27 5.58 -11.37
C MET A 1 15.17 4.26 -10.61
N GLY A 2 14.70 3.19 -11.24
CA GLY A 2 14.67 1.85 -10.62
C GLY A 2 16.00 1.11 -10.78
N THR A 3 16.26 0.12 -9.93
CA THR A 3 17.42 -0.79 -10.04
C THR A 3 17.18 -1.94 -11.02
N VAL A 4 15.93 -2.11 -11.46
CA VAL A 4 15.54 -3.01 -12.55
C VAL A 4 14.81 -2.22 -13.62
N ARG A 5 14.92 -2.69 -14.86
CA ARG A 5 14.12 -2.18 -15.98
C ARG A 5 12.65 -2.57 -15.77
N LEU A 6 11.72 -1.75 -16.26
CA LEU A 6 10.30 -2.08 -16.21
C LEU A 6 9.94 -2.90 -17.44
N LEU A 7 9.45 -4.13 -17.24
CA LEU A 7 9.04 -4.98 -18.36
C LEU A 7 7.74 -4.45 -18.99
N THR A 8 7.72 -4.36 -20.32
CA THR A 8 6.48 -4.13 -21.08
C THR A 8 5.65 -5.42 -21.13
N ASP A 9 4.45 -5.35 -21.69
CA ASP A 9 3.59 -6.52 -21.83
C ASP A 9 4.17 -7.53 -22.82
N GLU A 10 4.88 -7.04 -23.85
CA GLU A 10 5.53 -7.86 -24.88
C GLU A 10 6.78 -8.58 -24.35
N GLU A 11 7.39 -8.05 -23.28
CA GLU A 11 8.62 -8.59 -22.69
C GLU A 11 8.37 -9.49 -21.48
N ALA A 12 7.18 -9.39 -20.87
CA ALA A 12 6.81 -10.19 -19.71
C ALA A 12 6.66 -11.67 -20.10
N SER A 13 7.05 -12.59 -19.21
CA SER A 13 6.73 -14.01 -19.41
C SER A 13 5.22 -14.24 -19.41
N ALA A 14 4.78 -15.40 -19.91
CA ALA A 14 3.37 -15.77 -19.90
C ALA A 14 2.78 -15.75 -18.47
N GLU A 15 3.54 -16.18 -17.47
CA GLU A 15 3.14 -16.18 -16.06
C GLU A 15 2.99 -14.76 -15.50
N ALA A 16 3.93 -13.86 -15.81
CA ALA A 16 3.85 -12.47 -15.37
C ALA A 16 2.70 -11.73 -16.07
N LEU A 17 2.49 -11.96 -17.37
CA LEU A 17 1.37 -11.39 -18.12
C LEU A 17 0.02 -11.87 -17.59
N ALA A 18 -0.08 -13.13 -17.14
CA ALA A 18 -1.28 -13.63 -16.47
C ALA A 18 -1.59 -12.84 -15.18
N VAL A 19 -0.57 -12.55 -14.35
CA VAL A 19 -0.75 -11.71 -13.15
C VAL A 19 -1.16 -10.28 -13.53
N PHE A 20 -0.57 -9.69 -14.58
CA PHE A 20 -0.96 -8.36 -15.06
C PHE A 20 -2.43 -8.31 -15.47
N ASN A 21 -2.91 -9.32 -16.19
CA ASN A 21 -4.30 -9.40 -16.60
C ASN A 21 -5.26 -9.54 -15.40
N GLU A 22 -4.85 -10.27 -14.36
CA GLU A 22 -5.62 -10.31 -13.11
C GLU A 22 -5.65 -8.97 -12.38
N ILE A 23 -4.53 -8.24 -12.34
CA ILE A 23 -4.47 -6.89 -11.76
C ILE A 23 -5.43 -5.96 -12.50
N ARG A 24 -5.44 -6.01 -13.83
CA ARG A 24 -6.34 -5.22 -14.67
C ARG A 24 -7.80 -5.51 -14.37
N ALA A 25 -8.16 -6.79 -14.39
CA ALA A 25 -9.52 -7.23 -14.10
C ALA A 25 -9.97 -6.83 -12.68
N ALA A 26 -9.11 -7.02 -11.68
CA ALA A 26 -9.43 -6.71 -10.29
C ALA A 26 -9.56 -5.20 -10.02
N ARG A 27 -8.85 -4.35 -10.78
CA ARG A 27 -8.84 -2.89 -10.60
C ARG A 27 -9.70 -2.14 -11.61
N GLY A 28 -10.25 -2.81 -12.62
CA GLY A 28 -11.06 -2.19 -13.67
C GLY A 28 -10.26 -1.18 -14.51
N THR A 29 -8.98 -1.46 -14.78
CA THR A 29 -8.10 -0.57 -15.57
C THR A 29 -7.10 -1.37 -16.39
N ASP A 30 -6.72 -0.88 -17.56
CA ASP A 30 -5.65 -1.50 -18.37
C ASP A 30 -4.24 -1.14 -17.86
N TYR A 31 -4.14 -0.19 -16.93
CA TYR A 31 -2.87 0.30 -16.42
C TYR A 31 -2.30 -0.59 -15.30
N VAL A 32 -1.13 -1.17 -15.56
CA VAL A 32 -0.31 -1.88 -14.57
C VAL A 32 0.83 -0.96 -14.13
N ASN A 33 0.80 -0.54 -12.87
CA ASN A 33 1.79 0.38 -12.32
C ASN A 33 3.18 -0.25 -12.18
N ASN A 34 4.21 0.60 -12.18
CA ASN A 34 5.62 0.20 -12.27
C ASN A 34 6.07 -0.85 -11.24
N PHE A 35 5.49 -0.91 -10.04
CA PHE A 35 5.84 -1.91 -9.03
C PHE A 35 5.63 -3.34 -9.53
N TRP A 36 4.48 -3.62 -10.16
CA TRP A 36 4.20 -4.93 -10.73
C TRP A 36 5.10 -5.22 -11.93
N ARG A 37 5.40 -4.21 -12.75
CA ARG A 37 6.35 -4.31 -13.88
C ARG A 37 7.79 -4.58 -13.44
N ALA A 38 8.19 -4.07 -12.28
CA ALA A 38 9.48 -4.35 -11.68
C ALA A 38 9.54 -5.77 -11.10
N LEU A 39 8.47 -6.22 -10.42
CA LEU A 39 8.38 -7.58 -9.89
C LEU A 39 8.34 -8.65 -10.98
N ALA A 40 7.92 -8.33 -12.20
CA ALA A 40 7.82 -9.27 -13.31
C ALA A 40 9.14 -9.90 -13.77
N HIS A 41 10.30 -9.39 -13.33
CA HIS A 41 11.59 -10.09 -13.50
C HIS A 41 11.65 -11.42 -12.74
N ASP A 42 10.83 -11.59 -11.69
CA ASP A 42 10.61 -12.84 -10.98
C ASP A 42 9.11 -13.15 -10.96
N PRO A 43 8.60 -13.91 -11.94
CA PRO A 43 7.18 -14.23 -12.04
C PRO A 43 6.63 -14.99 -10.82
N ALA A 44 7.46 -15.78 -10.13
CA ALA A 44 7.04 -16.51 -8.94
C ALA A 44 6.84 -15.54 -7.76
N LEU A 45 7.76 -14.59 -7.56
CA LEU A 45 7.62 -13.54 -6.55
C LEU A 45 6.44 -12.61 -6.87
N LEU A 46 6.26 -12.22 -8.13
CA LEU A 46 5.13 -11.41 -8.59
C LEU A 46 3.80 -12.09 -8.25
N ARG A 47 3.64 -13.37 -8.63
CA ARG A 47 2.45 -14.18 -8.33
C ARG A 47 2.18 -14.25 -6.82
N ALA A 48 3.18 -14.66 -6.03
CA ALA A 48 3.03 -14.79 -4.59
C ALA A 48 2.67 -13.45 -3.92
N THR A 49 3.22 -12.33 -4.41
CA THR A 49 2.91 -10.99 -3.89
C THR A 49 1.47 -10.59 -4.21
N TRP A 50 1.03 -10.80 -5.45
CA TRP A 50 -0.34 -10.48 -5.88
C TRP A 50 -1.38 -11.33 -5.13
N ASP A 51 -1.15 -12.63 -5.02
CA ASP A 51 -2.08 -13.56 -4.36
C ASP A 51 -2.23 -13.25 -2.86
N ARG A 52 -1.20 -12.71 -2.22
CA ARG A 52 -1.27 -12.23 -0.83
C ARG A 52 -1.95 -10.87 -0.72
N LEU A 53 -1.65 -9.95 -1.63
CA LEU A 53 -2.18 -8.59 -1.59
C LEU A 53 -3.69 -8.55 -1.87
N LYS A 54 -4.16 -9.33 -2.84
CA LYS A 54 -5.56 -9.34 -3.29
C LYS A 54 -6.57 -9.58 -2.15
N PRO A 55 -6.48 -10.66 -1.34
CA PRO A 55 -7.43 -10.89 -0.25
C PRO A 55 -7.29 -9.86 0.89
N VAL A 56 -6.08 -9.35 1.16
CA VAL A 56 -5.88 -8.31 2.18
C VAL A 56 -6.60 -7.02 1.81
N MET A 57 -6.56 -6.64 0.53
CA MET A 57 -7.15 -5.41 0.01
C MET A 57 -8.58 -5.55 -0.52
N ALA A 58 -9.12 -6.78 -0.58
CA ALA A 58 -10.52 -7.05 -0.95
C ALA A 58 -11.51 -6.48 0.08
N PRO A 59 -12.80 -6.28 -0.28
CA PRO A 59 -13.83 -5.91 0.70
C PRO A 59 -13.89 -6.88 1.89
N GLY A 60 -14.17 -6.35 3.07
CA GLY A 60 -14.29 -7.12 4.30
C GLY A 60 -14.80 -6.25 5.44
N ALA A 61 -14.43 -6.59 6.68
CA ALA A 61 -14.87 -5.81 7.85
C ALA A 61 -14.39 -4.35 7.85
N LEU A 62 -13.27 -4.05 7.20
CA LEU A 62 -12.81 -2.69 6.96
C LEU A 62 -13.17 -2.24 5.54
N ASP A 63 -13.72 -1.03 5.46
CA ASP A 63 -14.03 -0.36 4.19
C ASP A 63 -12.76 -0.22 3.32
N PRO A 64 -12.84 -0.40 1.99
CA PRO A 64 -11.68 -0.28 1.10
C PRO A 64 -10.95 1.07 1.15
N LEU A 65 -11.64 2.18 1.42
CA LEU A 65 -11.02 3.49 1.61
C LEU A 65 -10.19 3.51 2.90
N VAL A 66 -10.73 2.98 3.99
CA VAL A 66 -10.01 2.85 5.27
C VAL A 66 -8.74 2.03 5.10
N LYS A 67 -8.80 0.92 4.35
CA LYS A 67 -7.61 0.11 4.06
C LYS A 67 -6.53 0.90 3.32
N GLU A 68 -6.88 1.72 2.33
CA GLU A 68 -5.88 2.55 1.64
C GLU A 68 -5.33 3.66 2.52
N MET A 69 -6.15 4.31 3.36
CA MET A 69 -5.66 5.35 4.28
C MET A 69 -4.66 4.77 5.30
N LEU A 70 -4.91 3.56 5.81
CA LEU A 70 -3.94 2.83 6.63
C LEU A 70 -2.66 2.52 5.84
N TYR A 71 -2.78 2.11 4.58
CA TYR A 71 -1.62 1.85 3.72
C TYR A 71 -0.80 3.12 3.46
N VAL A 72 -1.47 4.27 3.25
CA VAL A 72 -0.82 5.58 3.12
C VAL A 72 -0.09 5.94 4.41
N ALA A 73 -0.71 5.80 5.58
CA ALA A 73 -0.09 6.07 6.87
C ALA A 73 1.19 5.24 7.06
N VAL A 74 1.13 3.93 6.84
CA VAL A 74 2.29 3.03 6.94
C VAL A 74 3.36 3.40 5.91
N SER A 75 2.96 3.78 4.69
CA SER A 75 3.89 4.20 3.64
C SER A 75 4.65 5.48 3.99
N ILE A 76 3.98 6.44 4.65
CA ILE A 76 4.59 7.67 5.15
C ILE A 76 5.63 7.35 6.23
N ILE A 77 5.26 6.55 7.23
CA ILE A 77 6.16 6.17 8.34
C ILE A 77 7.38 5.39 7.83
N ASN A 78 7.19 4.52 6.84
CA ASN A 78 8.27 3.77 6.21
C ASN A 78 9.05 4.60 5.16
N ASN A 79 8.70 5.87 4.97
CA ASN A 79 9.34 6.80 4.03
C ASN A 79 9.46 6.24 2.60
N CYS A 80 8.41 5.56 2.12
CA CYS A 80 8.38 4.98 0.78
C CYS A 80 7.68 5.92 -0.21
N ASP A 81 8.43 6.77 -0.90
CA ASP A 81 7.91 7.74 -1.88
C ASP A 81 6.95 7.12 -2.91
N TYR A 82 7.37 6.02 -3.55
CA TYR A 82 6.54 5.28 -4.50
C TYR A 82 5.21 4.79 -3.89
N CYS A 83 5.26 4.28 -2.66
CA CYS A 83 4.11 3.76 -1.94
C CYS A 83 3.16 4.90 -1.55
N ILE A 84 3.70 6.03 -1.06
CA ILE A 84 2.92 7.23 -0.72
C ILE A 84 2.13 7.68 -1.94
N HIS A 85 2.77 7.82 -3.10
CA HIS A 85 2.11 8.24 -4.33
C HIS A 85 1.03 7.24 -4.80
N SER A 86 1.38 5.95 -4.87
CA SER A 86 0.47 4.93 -5.40
C SER A 86 -0.76 4.71 -4.51
N HIS A 87 -0.58 4.62 -3.19
CA HIS A 87 -1.69 4.42 -2.26
C HIS A 87 -2.52 5.69 -2.04
N THR A 88 -1.92 6.89 -2.12
CA THR A 88 -2.70 8.13 -2.09
C THR A 88 -3.61 8.25 -3.31
N ALA A 89 -3.12 7.88 -4.50
CA ALA A 89 -3.94 7.83 -5.70
C ALA A 89 -5.08 6.81 -5.57
N ALA A 90 -4.79 5.60 -5.07
CA ALA A 90 -5.79 4.56 -4.83
C ALA A 90 -6.85 4.99 -3.81
N ALA A 91 -6.45 5.65 -2.71
CA ALA A 91 -7.37 6.19 -1.72
C ALA A 91 -8.31 7.24 -2.32
N ARG A 92 -7.79 8.15 -3.16
CA ARG A 92 -8.61 9.16 -3.86
C ARG A 92 -9.63 8.54 -4.80
N THR A 93 -9.24 7.51 -5.57
CA THR A 93 -10.18 6.77 -6.42
C THR A 93 -11.30 6.09 -5.61
N LYS A 94 -11.02 5.76 -4.34
CA LYS A 94 -12.00 5.19 -3.40
C LYS A 94 -12.74 6.24 -2.57
N GLY A 95 -12.60 7.53 -2.89
CA GLY A 95 -13.39 8.61 -2.28
C GLY A 95 -12.67 9.43 -1.20
N MET A 96 -11.36 9.27 -1.00
CA MET A 96 -10.62 10.14 -0.08
C MET A 96 -10.69 11.60 -0.54
N THR A 97 -11.29 12.46 0.28
CA THR A 97 -11.37 13.90 0.01
C THR A 97 -10.07 14.64 0.43
N PRO A 98 -9.85 15.87 -0.02
CA PRO A 98 -8.75 16.70 0.47
C PRO A 98 -8.78 16.89 2.00
N GLU A 99 -9.97 17.03 2.58
CA GLU A 99 -10.18 17.17 4.03
C GLU A 99 -9.76 15.90 4.76
N MET A 100 -10.21 14.73 4.28
CA MET A 100 -9.78 13.43 4.83
C MET A 100 -8.26 13.26 4.74
N TYR A 101 -7.63 13.67 3.63
CA TYR A 101 -6.19 13.59 3.48
C TYR A 101 -5.46 14.51 4.46
N GLY A 102 -5.93 15.74 4.66
CA GLY A 102 -5.39 16.66 5.65
C GLY A 102 -5.47 16.10 7.07
N GLU A 103 -6.62 15.51 7.43
CA GLU A 103 -6.82 14.86 8.74
C GLU A 103 -5.92 13.62 8.90
N LEU A 104 -5.80 12.78 7.87
CA LEU A 104 -4.88 11.64 7.86
C LEU A 104 -3.44 12.08 8.16
N LEU A 105 -2.96 13.14 7.53
CA LEU A 105 -1.61 13.67 7.78
C LEU A 105 -1.45 14.18 9.21
N ALA A 106 -2.47 14.85 9.77
CA ALA A 106 -2.46 15.30 11.16
C ALA A 106 -2.37 14.10 12.14
N VAL A 107 -3.14 13.04 11.89
CA VAL A 107 -3.10 11.79 12.68
C VAL A 107 -1.72 11.13 12.59
N VAL A 108 -1.16 11.00 11.39
CA VAL A 108 0.18 10.40 11.19
C VAL A 108 1.27 11.20 11.92
N GLY A 109 1.23 12.53 11.84
CA GLY A 109 2.16 13.41 12.55
C GLY A 109 2.05 13.27 14.07
N MET A 110 0.83 13.29 14.60
CA MET A 110 0.58 13.15 16.04
C MET A 110 0.99 11.77 16.57
N ALA A 111 0.68 10.69 15.84
CA ALA A 111 1.11 9.34 16.19
C ALA A 111 2.64 9.26 16.25
N SER A 112 3.33 9.73 15.22
CA SER A 112 4.81 9.75 15.18
C SER A 112 5.42 10.47 16.38
N GLN A 113 4.90 11.66 16.71
CA GLN A 113 5.37 12.46 17.84
C GLN A 113 5.15 11.74 19.18
N THR A 114 3.93 11.26 19.43
CA THR A 114 3.56 10.64 20.70
C THR A 114 4.24 9.28 20.89
N ASN A 115 4.42 8.50 19.82
CA ASN A 115 5.21 7.26 19.84
C ASN A 115 6.67 7.54 20.22
N ALA A 116 7.28 8.58 19.66
CA ALA A 116 8.67 8.96 19.99
C ALA A 116 8.80 9.37 21.46
N LEU A 117 7.87 10.17 21.98
CA LEU A 117 7.86 10.58 23.40
C LEU A 117 7.68 9.38 24.34
N ALA A 118 6.69 8.52 24.08
CA ALA A 118 6.42 7.35 24.91
C ALA A 118 7.60 6.37 24.92
N ASN A 119 8.22 6.12 23.76
CA ASN A 119 9.39 5.26 23.65
C ASN A 119 10.63 5.87 24.32
N GLY A 120 10.84 7.19 24.20
CA GLY A 120 11.95 7.90 24.85
C GLY A 120 11.85 7.88 26.36
N MET A 121 10.64 8.04 26.90
CA MET A 121 10.37 7.98 28.35
C MET A 121 10.26 6.55 28.90
N LYS A 122 10.19 5.53 28.03
CA LYS A 122 9.94 4.13 28.41
C LYS A 122 8.68 3.99 29.29
N VAL A 123 7.60 4.63 28.85
CA VAL A 123 6.32 4.60 29.57
C VAL A 123 5.87 3.14 29.75
N PRO A 124 5.62 2.67 30.99
CA PRO A 124 5.12 1.32 31.20
C PRO A 124 3.70 1.21 30.67
N VAL A 125 3.34 0.04 30.15
CA VAL A 125 1.95 -0.24 29.78
C VAL A 125 1.11 -0.32 31.05
N ASP A 126 0.06 0.50 31.12
CA ASP A 126 -0.91 0.52 32.22
C ASP A 126 -1.58 -0.83 32.40
N ASP A 127 -1.80 -1.26 33.64
CA ASP A 127 -2.39 -2.57 33.94
C ASP A 127 -3.83 -2.71 33.39
N VAL A 128 -4.57 -1.61 33.29
CA VAL A 128 -5.93 -1.60 32.70
C VAL A 128 -5.95 -2.00 31.22
N PHE A 129 -4.82 -1.88 30.50
CA PHE A 129 -4.71 -2.28 29.08
C PHE A 129 -4.16 -3.69 28.88
N LYS A 130 -3.80 -4.42 29.95
CA LYS A 130 -3.24 -5.79 29.86
C LYS A 130 -4.30 -6.89 29.90
N ALA A 131 -5.58 -6.52 29.93
CA ALA A 131 -6.72 -7.43 29.97
C ALA A 131 -6.84 -8.29 28.70
#